data_AF-A0A3N5A4M7-F1
#
_entry.id   AF-A0A3N5A4M7-F1
#
_cell.length_a   1.000
_cell.length_b   1.000
_cell.length_c   1.000
_cell.angle_alpha   90.00
_cell.angle_beta   90.00
_cell.angle_gamma   90.00
#
_symmetry.space_group_name_H-M   'P 1'
#
loop_
_entity.id
_entity.type
_entity.pdbx_description
1 polymer ?
#
loop_
_entity_poly.entity_id
_entity_poly.type
_entity_poly.pdbx_seq_one_letter_code
_entity_poly.pdbx_strand_id
1 'polypeptide(L)'
;MIRSPEQVVADTFAQAEAHDPHHLREWIVLVDGARHQLDLIHTEAAHRGIRLNVLLDFVHVAEYCWTAAHAFDPPGSREAETWAADKLTAILAGHTERAATDVTAQAAAEQPPAARRDAVTTCHRYLTGHLDELHYDTALKAGWPIATGAVEGACRHLIADRLDTTGARWGLDGAEAVLQLRALITNGDFEDYWVFHAAGEHQRLYLTPDQENTTSLLDPDRHFRGSTPIRKGQ
;
A
#
# COMPACT_ATOMS: atom_id res chain seq x y z
N MET A 1 18.24 -14.68 -2.62
CA MET A 1 18.00 -14.60 -4.07
C MET A 1 17.24 -13.31 -4.30
N ILE A 2 17.73 -12.42 -5.18
CA ILE A 2 17.05 -11.15 -5.46
C ILE A 2 15.85 -11.47 -6.36
N ARG A 3 14.64 -11.06 -5.94
CA ARG A 3 13.42 -11.22 -6.76
C ARG A 3 13.44 -10.19 -7.88
N SER A 4 12.94 -10.57 -9.06
CA SER A 4 12.76 -9.62 -10.15
C SER A 4 11.59 -8.65 -9.86
N PRO A 5 11.53 -7.47 -10.50
CA PRO A 5 10.40 -6.56 -10.35
C PRO A 5 9.04 -7.21 -10.65
N GLU A 6 8.98 -8.07 -11.66
CA GLU A 6 7.78 -8.83 -12.04
C GLU A 6 7.33 -9.75 -10.92
N GLN A 7 8.27 -10.45 -10.28
CA GLN A 7 7.98 -11.32 -9.14
C GLN A 7 7.47 -10.51 -7.96
N VAL A 8 8.07 -9.34 -7.68
CA VAL A 8 7.61 -8.46 -6.59
C VAL A 8 6.19 -7.96 -6.84
N VAL A 9 5.86 -7.57 -8.07
CA VAL A 9 4.49 -7.15 -8.43
C VAL A 9 3.52 -8.32 -8.27
N ALA A 10 3.83 -9.49 -8.83
CA ALA A 10 2.98 -10.67 -8.72
C ALA A 10 2.75 -11.12 -7.27
N ASP A 11 3.79 -11.06 -6.43
CA ASP A 11 3.69 -11.36 -4.99
C ASP A 11 2.78 -10.35 -4.27
N THR A 12 2.86 -9.07 -4.63
CA THR A 12 2.01 -8.02 -4.06
C THR A 12 0.53 -8.27 -4.39
N PHE A 13 0.23 -8.65 -5.64
CA PHE A 13 -1.13 -9.02 -6.05
C PHE A 13 -1.61 -10.28 -5.32
N ALA A 14 -0.77 -11.31 -5.20
CA ALA A 14 -1.12 -12.53 -4.48
C ALA A 14 -1.44 -12.24 -3.00
N GLN A 15 -0.67 -11.35 -2.36
CA GLN A 15 -0.95 -10.93 -1.00
C GLN A 15 -2.28 -10.16 -0.90
N ALA A 16 -2.55 -9.23 -1.82
CA ALA A 16 -3.81 -8.51 -1.85
C ALA A 16 -5.02 -9.45 -2.06
N GLU A 17 -4.92 -10.45 -2.94
CA GLU A 17 -5.96 -11.46 -3.15
C GLU A 17 -6.21 -12.29 -1.88
N ALA A 18 -5.14 -12.66 -1.16
CA ALA A 18 -5.27 -13.39 0.10
C ALA A 18 -6.01 -12.57 1.17
N HIS A 19 -5.86 -11.25 1.17
CA HIS A 19 -6.55 -10.35 2.11
C HIS A 19 -7.98 -10.00 1.70
N ASP A 20 -8.32 -10.10 0.41
CA ASP A 20 -9.66 -9.82 -0.11
C ASP A 20 -10.09 -10.86 -1.18
N PRO A 21 -10.27 -12.14 -0.80
CA PRO A 21 -10.48 -13.25 -1.75
C PRO A 21 -11.81 -13.16 -2.51
N HIS A 22 -12.70 -12.27 -2.10
CA HIS A 22 -14.00 -12.04 -2.72
C HIS A 22 -14.06 -10.70 -3.47
N HIS A 23 -12.95 -9.96 -3.56
CA HIS A 23 -12.84 -8.65 -4.21
C HIS A 23 -13.94 -7.67 -3.78
N LEU A 24 -14.21 -7.62 -2.46
CA LEU A 24 -15.25 -6.76 -1.90
C LEU A 24 -14.77 -5.31 -1.73
N ARG A 25 -13.45 -5.08 -1.79
CA ARG A 25 -12.83 -3.77 -1.60
C ARG A 25 -12.34 -3.22 -2.93
N GLU A 26 -12.27 -1.89 -3.02
CA GLU A 26 -11.58 -1.25 -4.13
C GLU A 26 -10.08 -1.31 -3.91
N TRP A 27 -9.35 -1.72 -4.95
CA TRP A 27 -7.90 -1.82 -4.91
C TRP A 27 -7.29 -0.55 -5.49
N ILE A 28 -6.35 0.02 -4.72
CA ILE A 28 -5.69 1.27 -5.02
C ILE A 28 -4.18 1.01 -4.94
N VAL A 29 -3.45 1.44 -5.95
CA VAL A 29 -1.99 1.32 -6.01
C VAL A 29 -1.37 2.69 -6.17
N LEU A 30 -0.48 3.05 -5.25
CA LEU A 30 0.33 4.26 -5.30
C LEU A 30 1.69 3.95 -5.91
N VAL A 31 2.13 4.75 -6.87
CA VAL A 31 3.39 4.59 -7.59
C VAL A 31 4.15 5.90 -7.73
N ASP A 32 5.47 5.81 -7.91
CA ASP A 32 6.35 6.97 -8.13
C ASP A 32 6.36 7.49 -9.58
N GLY A 33 5.72 6.76 -10.50
CA GLY A 33 5.68 7.07 -11.93
C GLY A 33 6.73 6.38 -12.78
N ALA A 34 7.49 5.42 -12.24
CA ALA A 34 8.36 4.58 -13.04
C ALA A 34 7.53 3.79 -14.08
N ARG A 35 7.60 4.19 -15.36
CA ARG A 35 6.78 3.62 -16.45
C ARG A 35 6.86 2.09 -16.55
N HIS A 36 8.04 1.53 -16.37
CA HIS A 36 8.20 0.07 -16.38
C HIS A 36 7.41 -0.59 -15.25
N GLN A 37 7.39 0.00 -14.05
CA GLN A 37 6.60 -0.51 -12.93
C GLN A 37 5.10 -0.42 -13.21
N LEU A 38 4.64 0.70 -13.80
CA LEU A 38 3.26 0.87 -14.25
C LEU A 38 2.85 -0.22 -15.25
N ASP A 39 3.69 -0.47 -16.26
CA ASP A 39 3.43 -1.51 -17.27
C ASP A 39 3.27 -2.89 -16.63
N LEU A 40 4.13 -3.23 -15.67
CA LEU A 40 4.06 -4.48 -14.93
C LEU A 40 2.78 -4.60 -14.09
N ILE A 41 2.41 -3.54 -13.37
CA ILE A 41 1.19 -3.49 -12.55
C ILE A 41 -0.05 -3.68 -13.43
N HIS A 42 -0.15 -2.96 -14.55
CA HIS A 42 -1.27 -3.08 -15.47
C HIS A 42 -1.34 -4.46 -16.13
N THR A 43 -0.18 -5.02 -16.51
CA THR A 43 -0.10 -6.36 -17.09
C THR A 43 -0.59 -7.42 -16.10
N GLU A 44 -0.16 -7.34 -14.84
CA GLU A 44 -0.55 -8.29 -13.80
C GLU A 44 -2.04 -8.15 -13.44
N ALA A 45 -2.55 -6.93 -13.32
CA ALA A 45 -3.97 -6.67 -13.10
C ALA A 45 -4.84 -7.24 -14.23
N ALA A 46 -4.43 -7.03 -15.48
CA ALA A 46 -5.12 -7.57 -16.65
C ALA A 46 -5.08 -9.10 -16.69
N HIS A 47 -3.93 -9.71 -16.38
CA HIS A 47 -3.77 -11.16 -16.30
C HIS A 47 -4.71 -11.79 -15.28
N ARG A 48 -4.96 -11.11 -14.15
CA ARG A 48 -5.84 -11.58 -13.06
C ARG A 48 -7.30 -11.13 -13.20
N GLY A 49 -7.61 -10.28 -14.18
CA GLY A 49 -8.96 -9.70 -14.34
C GLY A 49 -9.37 -8.77 -13.20
N ILE A 50 -8.41 -8.12 -12.54
CA ILE A 50 -8.63 -7.24 -11.39
C ILE A 50 -8.79 -5.80 -11.88
N ARG A 51 -9.86 -5.12 -11.44
CA ARG A 51 -10.02 -3.68 -11.65
C ARG A 51 -9.16 -2.95 -10.61
N LEU A 52 -8.21 -2.15 -11.10
CA LEU A 52 -7.27 -1.40 -10.28
C LEU A 52 -7.45 0.10 -10.49
N ASN A 53 -7.34 0.87 -9.40
CA ASN A 53 -7.15 2.32 -9.47
C ASN A 53 -5.68 2.62 -9.20
N VAL A 54 -4.98 3.22 -10.16
CA VAL A 54 -3.56 3.59 -10.01
C VAL A 54 -3.49 5.10 -9.81
N LEU A 55 -2.75 5.53 -8.79
CA LEU A 55 -2.47 6.92 -8.52
C LEU A 55 -0.98 7.17 -8.40
N LEU A 56 -0.55 8.30 -8.94
CA LEU A 56 0.80 8.78 -8.71
C LEU A 56 0.91 9.29 -7.27
N ASP A 57 2.05 9.03 -6.64
CA ASP A 57 2.33 9.60 -5.33
C ASP A 57 2.41 11.13 -5.42
N PHE A 58 1.58 11.80 -4.62
CA PHE A 58 1.54 13.25 -4.60
C PHE A 58 2.86 13.89 -4.16
N VAL A 59 3.68 13.23 -3.34
CA VAL A 59 4.99 13.73 -2.92
C VAL A 59 5.91 13.89 -4.14
N HIS A 60 5.94 12.90 -5.04
CA HIS A 60 6.74 12.99 -6.26
C HIS A 60 6.24 14.10 -7.19
N VAL A 61 4.92 14.25 -7.34
CA VAL A 61 4.34 15.38 -8.09
C VAL A 61 4.77 16.73 -7.49
N ALA A 62 4.75 16.84 -6.16
CA ALA A 62 5.19 18.02 -5.45
C ALA A 62 6.67 18.33 -5.71
N GLU A 63 7.56 17.32 -5.69
CA GLU A 63 8.98 17.49 -5.99
C GLU A 63 9.22 18.11 -7.38
N TYR A 64 8.52 17.62 -8.41
CA TYR A 64 8.61 18.19 -9.75
C TYR A 64 8.07 19.62 -9.83
N CYS A 65 6.96 19.91 -9.14
CA CYS A 65 6.41 21.26 -9.09
C CYS A 65 7.37 22.22 -8.38
N TRP A 66 7.92 21.86 -7.23
CA TRP A 66 8.90 22.68 -6.51
C TRP A 66 10.18 22.92 -7.31
N THR A 67 10.67 21.88 -7.99
CA THR A 67 11.85 22.00 -8.85
C THR A 67 11.58 22.98 -10.01
N ALA A 68 10.38 22.95 -10.60
CA ALA A 68 9.97 23.91 -11.62
C ALA A 68 9.77 25.33 -11.06
N ALA A 69 9.25 25.49 -9.85
CA ALA A 69 9.10 26.78 -9.19
C ALA A 69 10.45 27.51 -9.08
N HIS A 70 11.51 26.76 -8.76
CA HIS A 70 12.87 27.29 -8.65
C HIS A 70 13.50 27.73 -9.97
N ALA A 71 12.84 27.47 -11.10
CA ALA A 71 13.22 28.05 -12.38
C ALA A 71 12.93 29.56 -12.44
N PHE A 72 11.86 30.00 -11.78
CA PHE A 72 11.35 31.37 -11.77
C PHE A 72 11.86 32.14 -10.55
N ASP A 73 11.79 31.52 -9.38
CA ASP A 73 12.04 32.18 -8.10
C ASP A 73 13.12 31.48 -7.26
N PRO A 74 13.89 32.20 -6.42
CA PRO A 74 14.91 31.58 -5.58
C PRO A 74 14.35 30.55 -4.58
N PRO A 75 15.11 29.49 -4.25
CA PRO A 75 14.74 28.57 -3.18
C PRO A 75 14.49 29.30 -1.84
N GLY A 76 13.41 28.93 -1.16
CA GLY A 76 12.98 29.56 0.11
C GLY A 76 12.29 30.91 -0.05
N SER A 77 12.04 31.39 -1.27
CA SER A 77 11.21 32.58 -1.50
C SER A 77 9.72 32.27 -1.33
N ARG A 78 8.96 33.28 -0.91
CA ARG A 78 7.50 33.20 -0.78
C ARG A 78 6.83 33.10 -2.15
N GLU A 79 7.47 33.66 -3.17
CA GLU A 79 7.03 33.61 -4.56
C GLU A 79 7.10 32.18 -5.10
N ALA A 80 8.21 31.46 -4.87
CA ALA A 80 8.32 30.04 -5.21
C ALA A 80 7.28 29.18 -4.47
N GLU A 81 7.05 29.45 -3.18
CA GLU A 81 6.05 28.74 -2.37
C GLU A 81 4.63 28.96 -2.89
N THR A 82 4.27 30.22 -3.17
CA THR A 82 2.95 30.56 -3.71
C THR A 82 2.76 29.88 -5.08
N TRP A 83 3.79 29.93 -5.93
CA TRP A 83 3.75 29.28 -7.24
C TRP A 83 3.52 27.78 -7.14
N ALA A 84 4.28 27.09 -6.27
CA ALA A 84 4.15 25.64 -6.11
C ALA A 84 2.78 25.28 -5.52
N ALA A 85 2.32 26.03 -4.52
CA ALA A 85 1.00 25.84 -3.90
C ALA A 85 -0.13 26.01 -4.92
N ASP A 86 -0.08 27.01 -5.79
CA ASP A 86 -1.08 27.25 -6.82
C ASP A 86 -1.16 26.08 -7.81
N LYS A 87 -0.01 25.59 -8.30
CA LYS A 87 0.02 24.45 -9.23
C LYS A 87 -0.45 23.16 -8.58
N LEU A 88 0.01 22.87 -7.37
CA LEU A 88 -0.39 21.68 -6.64
C LEU A 88 -1.88 21.70 -6.28
N THR A 89 -2.42 22.86 -5.89
CA THR A 89 -3.86 23.01 -5.64
C THR A 89 -4.68 22.74 -6.90
N ALA A 90 -4.23 23.25 -8.06
CA ALA A 90 -4.90 22.98 -9.33
C ALA A 90 -4.88 21.48 -9.68
N ILE A 91 -3.73 20.81 -9.49
CA ILE A 91 -3.56 19.37 -9.70
C ILE A 91 -4.48 18.55 -8.77
N LEU A 92 -4.51 18.87 -7.47
CA LEU A 92 -5.40 18.22 -6.50
C LEU A 92 -6.88 18.41 -6.85
N ALA A 93 -7.22 19.54 -7.49
CA ALA A 93 -8.56 19.83 -7.98
C ALA A 93 -8.87 19.20 -9.36
N GLY A 94 -7.99 18.35 -9.91
CA GLY A 94 -8.19 17.64 -11.18
C GLY A 94 -7.84 18.46 -12.43
N HIS A 95 -7.15 19.59 -12.28
CA HIS A 95 -6.78 20.48 -13.39
C HIS A 95 -5.33 20.27 -13.85
N THR A 96 -4.83 19.04 -13.83
CA THR A 96 -3.44 18.68 -14.10
C THR A 96 -2.96 19.13 -15.48
N GLU A 97 -3.73 18.88 -16.54
CA GLU A 97 -3.37 19.28 -17.91
C GLU A 97 -3.27 20.80 -18.05
N ARG A 98 -4.20 21.53 -17.42
CA ARG A 98 -4.15 22.99 -17.35
C ARG A 98 -2.92 23.46 -16.57
N ALA A 99 -2.65 22.88 -15.41
CA ALA A 99 -1.47 23.24 -14.62
C ALA A 99 -0.18 23.04 -15.43
N ALA A 100 -0.04 21.91 -16.12
CA ALA A 100 1.11 21.64 -17.00
C ALA A 100 1.22 22.67 -18.13
N THR A 101 0.11 23.01 -18.77
CA THR A 101 0.06 24.05 -19.82
C THR A 101 0.53 25.40 -19.27
N ASP A 102 -0.01 25.82 -18.13
CA ASP A 102 0.32 27.10 -17.50
C ASP A 102 1.83 27.20 -17.16
N VAL A 103 2.44 26.10 -16.70
CA VAL A 103 3.88 26.03 -16.40
C VAL A 103 4.72 26.34 -17.65
N THR A 104 4.36 25.78 -18.81
CA THR A 104 5.08 26.04 -20.07
C THR A 104 4.80 27.42 -20.64
N ALA A 105 3.56 27.91 -20.53
CA ALA A 105 3.19 29.25 -20.96
C ALA A 105 3.97 30.33 -20.20
N GLN A 106 4.13 30.15 -18.88
CA GLN A 106 4.91 31.06 -18.05
C GLN A 106 6.41 31.03 -18.42
N ALA A 107 6.98 29.84 -18.65
CA ALA A 107 8.37 29.75 -19.11
C ALA A 107 8.60 30.41 -20.48
N ALA A 108 7.62 30.38 -21.37
CA ALA A 108 7.70 31.09 -22.65
C ALA A 108 7.65 32.61 -22.48
N ALA A 109 6.87 33.11 -21.51
CA ALA A 109 6.72 34.54 -21.22
C ALA A 109 7.95 35.12 -20.49
N GLU A 110 8.43 34.44 -19.45
CA GLU A 110 9.52 34.94 -18.58
C GLU A 110 10.92 34.56 -19.07
N GLN A 111 11.03 33.56 -19.94
CA GLN A 111 12.27 33.12 -20.56
C GLN A 111 13.40 32.86 -19.53
N PRO A 112 13.18 31.99 -18.52
CA PRO A 112 14.20 31.73 -17.51
C PRO A 112 15.48 31.16 -18.16
N PRO A 113 16.65 31.26 -17.50
CA PRO A 113 17.91 30.79 -18.03
C PRO A 113 17.83 29.35 -18.55
N ALA A 114 18.58 29.04 -19.61
CA ALA A 114 18.54 27.72 -20.27
C ALA A 114 18.72 26.56 -19.28
N ALA A 115 19.68 26.68 -18.36
CA ALA A 115 19.96 25.68 -17.32
C ALA A 115 18.77 25.42 -16.37
N ARG A 116 17.80 26.35 -16.28
CA ARG A 116 16.60 26.24 -15.44
C ARG A 116 15.35 25.82 -16.21
N ARG A 117 15.33 25.97 -17.54
CA ARG A 117 14.21 25.54 -18.40
C ARG A 117 14.01 24.03 -18.42
N ASP A 118 15.07 23.26 -18.14
CA ASP A 118 15.01 21.81 -18.08
C ASP A 118 14.11 21.32 -16.94
N ALA A 119 14.10 22.02 -15.81
CA ALA A 119 13.22 21.73 -14.67
C ALA A 119 11.73 21.89 -15.06
N VAL A 120 11.38 23.00 -15.70
CA VAL A 120 10.03 23.28 -16.23
C VAL A 120 9.61 22.21 -17.24
N THR A 121 10.49 21.91 -18.20
CA THR A 121 10.23 20.92 -19.25
C THR A 121 10.03 19.52 -18.67
N THR A 122 10.83 19.17 -17.66
CA THR A 122 10.74 17.89 -16.96
C THR A 122 9.43 17.79 -16.19
N CYS A 123 9.04 18.83 -15.45
CA CYS A 123 7.77 18.89 -14.73
C CYS A 123 6.57 18.75 -15.69
N HIS A 124 6.55 19.51 -16.79
CA HIS A 124 5.51 19.39 -17.81
C HIS A 124 5.43 17.96 -18.37
N ARG A 125 6.56 17.36 -18.76
CA ARG A 125 6.60 16.00 -19.31
C ARG A 125 6.14 14.95 -18.30
N TYR A 126 6.48 15.13 -17.02
CA TYR A 126 6.03 14.24 -15.96
C TYR A 126 4.51 14.31 -15.80
N LEU A 127 3.94 15.51 -15.63
CA LEU A 127 2.49 15.68 -15.49
C LEU A 127 1.70 15.18 -16.71
N THR A 128 2.09 15.60 -17.90
CA THR A 128 1.41 15.21 -19.16
C THR A 128 1.58 13.74 -19.49
N GLY A 129 2.69 13.13 -19.05
CA GLY A 129 2.96 11.72 -19.24
C GLY A 129 2.21 10.80 -18.29
N HIS A 130 1.52 11.35 -17.28
CA HIS A 130 0.87 10.62 -16.19
C HIS A 130 -0.56 11.11 -15.91
N LEU A 131 -1.24 11.71 -16.89
CA LEU A 131 -2.58 12.29 -16.69
C LEU A 131 -3.60 11.27 -16.15
N ASP A 132 -3.51 10.02 -16.61
CA ASP A 132 -4.40 8.92 -16.22
C ASP A 132 -4.17 8.48 -14.75
N GLU A 133 -3.00 8.77 -14.16
CA GLU A 133 -2.69 8.46 -12.76
C GLU A 133 -2.84 9.68 -11.82
N LEU A 134 -3.24 10.85 -12.35
CA LEU A 134 -3.29 12.12 -11.61
C LEU A 134 -4.71 12.58 -11.28
N HIS A 135 -5.67 11.64 -11.20
CA HIS A 135 -7.08 11.89 -10.85
C HIS A 135 -7.31 12.10 -9.35
N TYR A 136 -6.57 13.04 -8.74
CA TYR A 136 -6.64 13.31 -7.30
C TYR A 136 -8.00 13.81 -6.84
N ASP A 137 -8.72 14.54 -7.69
CA ASP A 137 -10.06 15.03 -7.34
C ASP A 137 -11.03 13.87 -7.10
N THR A 138 -10.87 12.77 -7.83
CA THR A 138 -11.64 11.54 -7.68
C THR A 138 -11.18 10.78 -6.43
N ALA A 139 -9.87 10.63 -6.26
CA ALA A 139 -9.30 9.97 -5.08
C ALA A 139 -9.72 10.65 -3.77
N LEU A 140 -9.65 11.98 -3.71
CA LEU A 140 -10.03 12.75 -2.53
C LEU A 140 -11.54 12.65 -2.22
N LYS A 141 -12.40 12.66 -3.26
CA LYS A 141 -13.85 12.44 -3.08
C LYS A 141 -14.16 11.04 -2.55
N ALA A 142 -13.40 10.04 -2.98
CA ALA A 142 -13.55 8.64 -2.57
C ALA A 142 -12.84 8.31 -1.25
N GLY A 143 -12.05 9.23 -0.69
CA GLY A 143 -11.29 9.01 0.55
C GLY A 143 -10.08 8.10 0.37
N TRP A 144 -9.56 7.98 -0.86
CA TRP A 144 -8.39 7.17 -1.17
C TRP A 144 -7.10 7.85 -0.68
N PRO A 145 -6.08 7.08 -0.26
CA PRO A 145 -4.76 7.64 0.02
C PRO A 145 -4.15 8.20 -1.28
N ILE A 146 -3.46 9.33 -1.18
CA ILE A 146 -2.80 10.01 -2.32
C ILE A 146 -1.28 10.11 -2.18
N ALA A 147 -0.73 9.67 -1.05
CA ALA A 147 0.70 9.72 -0.75
C ALA A 147 1.10 8.52 0.11
N THR A 148 2.27 7.97 -0.14
CA THR A 148 2.86 6.84 0.60
C THR A 148 3.28 7.23 2.00
N GLY A 149 3.34 8.51 2.37
CA GLY A 149 3.83 8.97 3.67
C GLY A 149 3.19 8.27 4.89
N ALA A 150 1.90 7.90 4.82
CA ALA A 150 1.26 7.10 5.86
C ALA A 150 1.80 5.64 5.90
N VAL A 151 2.00 5.03 4.73
CA VAL A 151 2.60 3.70 4.56
C VAL A 151 4.06 3.72 5.00
N GLU A 152 4.84 4.71 4.57
CA GLU A 152 6.24 4.89 4.96
C GLU A 152 6.39 5.18 6.45
N GLY A 153 5.48 5.96 7.04
CA GLY A 153 5.42 6.19 8.47
C GLY A 153 5.20 4.88 9.24
N ALA A 154 4.27 4.05 8.78
CA ALA A 154 4.03 2.72 9.34
C ALA A 154 5.24 1.79 9.15
N CYS A 155 5.83 1.74 7.95
CA CYS A 155 7.03 0.95 7.68
C CYS A 155 8.23 1.42 8.52
N ARG A 156 8.46 2.72 8.67
CA ARG A 156 9.52 3.26 9.53
C ARG A 156 9.33 2.81 10.96
N HIS A 157 8.11 2.96 11.49
CA HIS A 157 7.83 2.56 12.86
C HIS A 157 7.93 1.05 13.07
N LEU A 158 7.33 0.25 12.18
CA LEU A 158 7.30 -1.22 12.29
C LEU A 158 8.63 -1.89 11.95
N ILE A 159 9.42 -1.32 11.03
CA ILE A 159 10.64 -1.92 10.51
C ILE A 159 11.86 -1.19 11.07
N ALA A 160 12.03 0.10 10.75
CA ALA A 160 13.27 0.83 11.02
C ALA A 160 13.56 0.96 12.54
N ASP A 161 12.55 1.28 13.35
CA ASP A 161 12.74 1.45 14.81
C ASP A 161 13.34 0.22 15.51
N ARG A 162 13.20 -0.98 14.91
CA ARG A 162 13.69 -2.23 15.51
C ARG A 162 14.82 -2.88 14.74
N LEU A 163 14.75 -2.86 13.41
CA LEU A 163 15.70 -3.55 12.55
C LEU A 163 16.88 -2.67 12.17
N ASP A 164 16.71 -1.34 12.11
CA ASP A 164 17.75 -0.37 11.77
C ASP A 164 18.44 0.21 13.02
N THR A 165 18.64 -0.63 14.04
CA THR A 165 19.37 -0.27 15.26
C THR A 165 20.85 -0.58 15.10
N THR A 166 21.71 0.38 15.41
CA THR A 166 23.18 0.22 15.35
C THR A 166 23.64 -1.04 16.07
N GLY A 167 24.37 -1.90 15.36
CA GLY A 167 24.94 -3.15 15.90
C GLY A 167 24.01 -4.36 15.85
N ALA A 168 22.77 -4.22 15.38
CA ALA A 168 21.87 -5.34 15.18
C ALA A 168 22.29 -6.21 13.98
N ARG A 169 22.14 -7.53 14.11
CA ARG A 169 22.29 -8.49 13.01
C ARG A 169 21.08 -9.40 12.98
N TRP A 170 20.45 -9.51 11.83
CA TRP A 170 19.22 -10.27 11.65
C TRP A 170 19.40 -11.34 10.57
N GLY A 171 18.92 -12.55 10.83
CA GLY A 171 18.56 -13.49 9.77
C GLY A 171 17.16 -13.16 9.24
N LEU A 172 16.86 -13.53 8.00
CA LEU A 172 15.56 -13.25 7.37
C LEU A 172 14.39 -13.76 8.21
N ASP A 173 14.43 -15.03 8.61
CA ASP A 173 13.38 -15.67 9.41
C ASP A 173 13.16 -14.96 10.75
N GLY A 174 14.26 -14.52 11.39
CA GLY A 174 14.19 -13.80 12.67
C GLY A 174 13.67 -12.37 12.54
N ALA A 175 14.03 -11.67 11.46
CA ALA A 175 13.48 -10.36 11.16
C ALA A 175 11.98 -10.46 10.86
N GLU A 176 11.59 -11.39 10.00
CA GLU A 176 10.19 -11.61 9.61
C GLU A 176 9.31 -11.95 10.82
N ALA A 177 9.72 -12.89 11.67
CA ALA A 177 8.98 -13.26 12.87
C ALA A 177 8.79 -12.07 13.83
N VAL A 178 9.82 -11.23 14.00
CA VAL A 178 9.72 -10.03 14.83
C VAL A 178 8.78 -9.00 14.20
N LEU A 179 8.83 -8.79 12.88
CA LEU A 179 7.93 -7.88 12.18
C LEU A 179 6.47 -8.33 12.26
N GLN A 180 6.20 -9.62 12.08
CA GLN A 180 4.85 -10.19 12.22
C GLN A 180 4.28 -9.97 13.63
N LEU A 181 5.09 -10.24 14.67
CA LEU A 181 4.68 -10.00 16.05
C LEU A 181 4.41 -8.51 16.32
N ARG A 182 5.25 -7.61 15.80
CA ARG A 182 5.03 -6.17 15.93
C ARG A 182 3.76 -5.72 15.22
N ALA A 183 3.49 -6.25 14.03
CA ALA A 183 2.26 -5.96 13.30
C ALA A 183 1.01 -6.37 14.11
N LEU A 184 1.02 -7.57 14.71
CA LEU A 184 -0.06 -8.02 15.60
C LEU A 184 -0.28 -7.07 16.79
N ILE A 185 0.81 -6.65 17.45
CA ILE A 185 0.72 -5.72 18.58
C ILE A 185 0.20 -4.35 18.14
N THR A 186 0.72 -3.79 17.05
CA THR A 186 0.30 -2.48 16.54
C THR A 186 -1.16 -2.47 16.07
N ASN A 187 -1.64 -3.60 15.52
CA ASN A 187 -3.04 -3.75 15.11
C ASN A 187 -3.99 -4.03 16.30
N GLY A 188 -3.45 -4.37 17.48
CA GLY A 188 -4.24 -4.73 18.66
C GLY A 188 -4.67 -6.20 18.71
N ASP A 189 -4.18 -7.04 17.79
CA ASP A 189 -4.58 -8.44 17.60
C ASP A 189 -3.74 -9.44 18.43
N PHE A 190 -2.80 -8.94 19.25
CA PHE A 190 -1.84 -9.79 19.96
C PHE A 190 -2.51 -10.79 20.92
N GLU A 191 -3.54 -10.36 21.66
CA GLU A 191 -4.20 -11.22 22.65
C GLU A 191 -4.91 -12.40 21.98
N ASP A 192 -5.66 -12.14 20.91
CA ASP A 192 -6.36 -13.18 20.15
C ASP A 192 -5.38 -14.16 19.50
N TYR A 193 -4.28 -13.63 18.92
CA TYR A 193 -3.21 -14.45 18.39
C TYR A 193 -2.54 -15.30 19.48
N TRP A 194 -2.28 -14.75 20.67
CA TRP A 194 -1.61 -15.47 21.75
C TRP A 194 -2.43 -16.66 22.23
N VAL A 195 -3.76 -16.49 22.36
CA VAL A 195 -4.68 -17.59 22.69
C VAL A 195 -4.62 -18.69 21.63
N PHE A 196 -4.73 -18.32 20.35
CA PHE A 196 -4.62 -19.26 19.23
C PHE A 196 -3.28 -20.02 19.24
N HIS A 197 -2.17 -19.29 19.36
CA HIS A 197 -0.82 -19.86 19.36
C HIS A 197 -0.60 -20.81 20.54
N ALA A 198 -1.01 -20.42 21.75
CA ALA A 198 -0.88 -21.25 22.95
C ALA A 198 -1.67 -22.57 22.82
N ALA A 199 -2.88 -22.53 22.26
CA ALA A 199 -3.68 -23.72 21.99
C ALA A 199 -3.01 -24.64 20.96
N GLY A 200 -2.48 -24.08 19.87
CA GLY A 200 -1.75 -24.83 18.85
C GLY A 200 -0.47 -25.48 19.37
N GLU A 201 0.33 -24.76 20.16
CA GLU A 201 1.53 -25.31 20.79
C GLU A 201 1.20 -26.39 21.82
N HIS A 202 0.11 -26.21 22.58
CA HIS A 202 -0.36 -27.24 23.50
C HIS A 202 -0.70 -28.54 22.75
N GLN A 203 -1.41 -28.45 21.62
CA GLN A 203 -1.71 -29.60 20.79
C GLN A 203 -0.45 -30.24 20.20
N ARG A 204 0.50 -29.44 19.70
CA ARG A 204 1.74 -29.94 19.10
C ARG A 204 2.64 -30.68 20.09
N LEU A 205 2.73 -30.19 21.33
CA LEU A 205 3.64 -30.72 22.33
C LEU A 205 3.04 -31.83 23.19
N TYR A 206 1.72 -31.81 23.42
CA TYR A 206 1.07 -32.67 24.41
C TYR A 206 0.01 -33.62 23.84
N LEU A 207 -0.54 -33.38 22.65
CA LEU A 207 -1.50 -34.30 22.02
C LEU A 207 -0.77 -35.23 21.04
N THR A 208 -0.41 -36.43 21.50
CA THR A 208 -0.02 -37.56 20.64
C THR A 208 -1.27 -38.36 20.21
N PRO A 209 -1.22 -39.13 19.08
CA PRO A 209 -2.39 -39.83 18.53
C PRO A 209 -3.11 -40.78 19.49
N ASP A 210 -2.46 -41.19 20.58
CA ASP A 210 -3.00 -42.12 21.56
C ASP A 210 -3.90 -41.43 22.63
N GLN A 211 -4.01 -40.09 22.61
CA GLN A 211 -4.85 -39.32 23.55
C GLN A 211 -6.19 -38.85 22.98
N GLU A 212 -6.44 -38.97 21.67
CA GLU A 212 -7.77 -38.67 21.11
C GLU A 212 -8.84 -39.67 21.58
N ASN A 213 -8.43 -40.86 22.05
CA ASN A 213 -9.37 -41.90 22.50
C ASN A 213 -9.69 -41.84 24.01
N THR A 214 -8.94 -41.07 24.80
CA THR A 214 -9.09 -41.04 26.26
C THR A 214 -10.07 -39.96 26.74
N THR A 215 -10.26 -38.89 25.97
CA THR A 215 -11.23 -37.83 26.29
C THR A 215 -12.69 -38.29 26.07
N SER A 216 -12.92 -39.40 25.35
CA SER A 216 -14.25 -40.01 25.19
C SER A 216 -14.66 -40.94 26.35
N LEU A 217 -13.80 -41.20 27.33
CA LEU A 217 -14.03 -42.21 28.38
C LEU A 217 -14.21 -41.63 29.80
N LEU A 218 -14.21 -40.31 29.97
CA LEU A 218 -14.43 -39.65 31.26
C LEU A 218 -15.69 -38.76 31.30
N ASP A 219 -16.72 -39.13 30.53
CA ASP A 219 -18.07 -38.57 30.68
C ASP A 219 -18.97 -39.60 31.40
N PRO A 220 -19.30 -39.43 32.69
CA PRO A 220 -20.14 -40.37 33.42
C PRO A 220 -21.65 -40.19 33.16
N ASP A 221 -22.09 -39.24 32.33
CA ASP A 221 -23.52 -38.93 32.16
C ASP A 221 -24.14 -39.46 30.85
N ARG A 222 -23.73 -40.64 30.39
CA ARG A 222 -24.47 -41.37 29.32
C ARG A 222 -25.53 -42.32 29.87
N HIS A 223 -26.55 -41.75 30.48
CA HIS A 223 -27.88 -42.37 30.57
C HIS A 223 -28.96 -41.34 30.21
N PHE A 224 -29.49 -41.42 28.99
CA PHE A 224 -30.93 -41.65 28.75
C PHE A 224 -31.25 -41.80 27.25
N ARG A 225 -31.86 -42.95 26.93
CA ARG A 225 -32.90 -43.26 25.91
C ARG A 225 -32.95 -42.35 24.66
N GLY A 226 -32.72 -42.87 23.46
CA GLY A 226 -33.59 -43.84 22.82
C GLY A 226 -34.88 -43.17 22.34
N SER A 227 -34.92 -42.69 21.09
CA SER A 227 -36.15 -42.33 20.37
C SER A 227 -35.91 -42.18 18.87
N THR A 228 -36.46 -43.10 18.09
CA THR A 228 -37.01 -42.83 16.76
C THR A 228 -38.38 -43.52 16.76
N PRO A 229 -39.46 -42.86 16.33
CA PRO A 229 -39.80 -43.04 14.92
C PRO A 229 -40.39 -41.82 14.20
N ILE A 230 -40.24 -41.90 12.89
CA ILE A 230 -40.87 -41.14 11.82
C ILE A 230 -42.41 -41.23 11.91
N ARG A 231 -43.12 -40.14 11.58
CA ARG A 231 -44.49 -40.20 11.03
C ARG A 231 -44.64 -39.23 9.86
N LYS A 232 -45.12 -39.77 8.73
CA LYS A 232 -45.64 -39.07 7.54
C LYS A 232 -47.16 -38.82 7.69
N GLY A 233 -47.66 -37.79 7.00
CA GLY A 233 -49.07 -37.55 6.63
C GLY A 233 -49.74 -36.47 7.49
N GLN A 234 -50.43 -35.46 6.97
CA GLN A 234 -50.90 -35.10 5.62
C GLN A 234 -50.66 -33.61 5.37
#